data_AF-A0A9D5RV78-F1
#
_entry.id   AF-A0A9D5RV78-F1
#
_cell.length_a   1.000
_cell.length_b   1.000
_cell.length_c   1.000
_cell.angle_alpha   90.00
_cell.angle_beta   90.00
_cell.angle_gamma   90.00
#
_symmetry.space_group_name_H-M   'P 1'
#
loop_
_entity.id
_entity.type
_entity.pdbx_description
1 polymer ?
#
loop_
_entity_poly.entity_id
_entity_poly.type
_entity_poly.pdbx_seq_one_letter_code
_entity_poly.pdbx_strand_id
1 'polypeptide(L)'
;MEKKTFPEGFLWGGATAANQFEGGWNEGGKGWSVSDAARSHLDIDVQDYAKQNEVLMKDIEEAMAHPEDLVHYPKRHGSDFYHHWKEDISLIAEMGFKVFRMSIAWSRIFPKGDEDTPNEEGLVFYDNVFNELKKYNIEPLVTISHYEPPLHLCL
;
A
#
# COMPACT_ATOMS: atom_id res chain seq x y z
N MET A 1 -17.59 14.47 39.32
CA MET A 1 -17.12 13.31 38.54
C MET A 1 -15.76 13.68 37.96
N GLU A 2 -14.77 12.80 38.10
CA GLU A 2 -13.44 13.02 37.52
C GLU A 2 -13.53 12.94 35.99
N LYS A 3 -12.92 13.90 35.28
CA LYS A 3 -12.95 13.94 33.81
C LYS A 3 -12.03 12.86 33.28
N LYS A 4 -12.59 11.81 32.67
CA LYS A 4 -11.81 10.77 31.99
C LYS A 4 -11.15 11.37 30.75
N THR A 5 -9.84 11.26 30.65
CA THR A 5 -9.04 11.67 29.49
C THR A 5 -8.23 10.48 29.00
N PHE A 6 -7.76 10.56 27.75
CA PHE A 6 -6.77 9.61 27.27
C PHE A 6 -5.46 9.77 28.05
N PRO A 7 -4.63 8.70 28.14
CA PRO A 7 -3.31 8.79 28.75
C PRO A 7 -2.43 9.85 28.07
N GLU A 8 -1.52 10.44 28.84
CA GLU A 8 -0.45 11.26 28.27
C GLU A 8 0.38 10.41 27.29
N GLY A 9 0.75 11.01 26.16
CA GLY A 9 1.48 10.30 25.09
C GLY A 9 0.63 9.36 24.23
N PHE A 10 -0.71 9.41 24.31
CA PHE A 10 -1.57 8.62 23.43
C PHE A 10 -1.33 8.95 21.95
N LEU A 11 -1.02 7.94 21.15
CA LEU A 11 -0.69 8.08 19.72
C LEU A 11 -1.95 8.13 18.86
N TRP A 12 -2.50 9.33 18.69
CA TRP A 12 -3.53 9.58 17.69
C TRP A 12 -2.94 9.54 16.29
N GLY A 13 -3.63 8.87 15.37
CA GLY A 13 -3.12 8.67 14.02
C GLY A 13 -4.15 8.05 13.09
N GLY A 14 -3.65 7.57 11.96
CA GLY A 14 -4.41 6.89 10.91
C GLY A 14 -3.60 5.76 10.30
N ALA A 15 -4.28 4.91 9.54
CA ALA A 15 -3.70 3.70 8.99
C ALA A 15 -4.06 3.49 7.52
N THR A 16 -3.08 3.07 6.74
CA THR A 16 -3.22 2.66 5.34
C THR A 16 -2.50 1.33 5.07
N ALA A 17 -2.67 0.80 3.87
CA ALA A 17 -1.86 -0.28 3.29
C ALA A 17 -1.36 0.17 1.91
N ALA A 18 -0.12 -0.16 1.56
CA ALA A 18 0.53 0.31 0.34
C ALA A 18 -0.26 -0.08 -0.92
N ASN A 19 -0.65 -1.35 -1.05
CA ASN A 19 -1.50 -1.83 -2.16
C ASN A 19 -2.87 -1.14 -2.29
N GLN A 20 -3.39 -0.48 -1.25
CA GLN A 20 -4.68 0.23 -1.31
C GLN A 20 -4.51 1.71 -1.64
N PHE A 21 -3.35 2.28 -1.32
CA PHE A 21 -3.18 3.72 -1.19
C PHE A 21 -2.09 4.29 -2.10
N GLU A 22 -0.98 3.58 -2.30
CA GLU A 22 0.20 4.09 -3.03
C GLU A 22 -0.07 4.32 -4.52
N GLY A 23 -0.58 3.32 -5.25
CA GLY A 23 -0.53 3.36 -6.71
C GLY A 23 0.88 3.15 -7.25
N GLY A 24 1.22 3.75 -8.40
CA GLY A 24 2.54 3.63 -9.03
C GLY A 24 3.03 2.19 -9.13
N TRP A 25 2.14 1.27 -9.52
CA TRP A 25 2.28 -0.16 -9.29
C TRP A 25 3.43 -0.84 -10.05
N ASN A 26 3.89 -0.22 -11.14
CA ASN A 26 4.99 -0.67 -11.99
C ASN A 26 6.12 0.37 -12.09
N GLU A 27 6.14 1.35 -11.17
CA GLU A 27 7.13 2.42 -11.13
C GLU A 27 8.22 2.14 -10.09
N GLY A 28 9.37 2.79 -10.26
CA GLY A 28 10.47 2.69 -9.29
C GLY A 28 11.04 1.28 -9.14
N GLY A 29 10.96 0.46 -10.19
CA GLY A 29 11.39 -0.95 -10.16
C GLY A 29 10.44 -1.91 -9.43
N LYS A 30 9.24 -1.47 -9.02
CA LYS A 30 8.26 -2.33 -8.34
C LYS A 30 7.84 -3.53 -9.21
N GLY A 31 7.82 -4.71 -8.62
CA GLY A 31 7.31 -5.93 -9.24
C GLY A 31 5.80 -6.13 -9.07
N TRP A 32 5.27 -7.16 -9.72
CA TRP A 32 3.90 -7.60 -9.51
C TRP A 32 3.71 -8.11 -8.09
N SER A 33 2.69 -7.60 -7.41
CA SER A 33 2.14 -8.21 -6.19
C SER A 33 0.87 -8.99 -6.53
N VAL A 34 0.45 -9.89 -5.63
CA VAL A 34 -0.87 -10.55 -5.74
C VAL A 34 -2.03 -9.54 -5.81
N SER A 35 -1.84 -8.35 -5.24
CA SER A 35 -2.84 -7.29 -5.25
C SER A 35 -2.97 -6.60 -6.62
N ASP A 36 -1.91 -6.55 -7.42
CA ASP A 36 -1.94 -5.93 -8.76
C ASP A 36 -2.69 -6.81 -9.79
N ALA A 37 -2.88 -8.09 -9.48
CA ALA A 37 -3.65 -9.06 -10.25
C ALA A 37 -5.11 -9.20 -9.76
N ALA A 38 -5.49 -8.55 -8.66
CA ALA A 38 -6.85 -8.61 -8.14
C ALA A 38 -7.73 -7.56 -8.84
N ARG A 39 -8.61 -8.00 -9.73
CA ARG A 39 -9.60 -7.13 -10.37
C ARG A 39 -10.72 -6.73 -9.41
N SER A 40 -11.40 -5.66 -9.78
CA SER A 40 -12.72 -5.30 -9.26
C SER A 40 -13.78 -6.27 -9.79
N HIS A 41 -14.61 -6.78 -8.88
CA HIS A 41 -15.74 -7.67 -9.18
C HIS A 41 -17.06 -6.90 -9.19
N LEU A 42 -17.18 -5.91 -10.09
CA LEU A 42 -18.38 -5.07 -10.24
C LEU A 42 -19.60 -5.85 -10.77
N ASP A 43 -19.35 -7.03 -11.32
CA ASP A 43 -20.30 -8.00 -11.85
C ASP A 43 -20.81 -9.00 -10.80
N ILE A 44 -20.31 -8.94 -9.56
CA ILE A 44 -20.64 -9.85 -8.46
C ILE A 44 -21.43 -9.10 -7.38
N ASP A 45 -22.37 -9.77 -6.73
CA ASP A 45 -23.07 -9.20 -5.56
C ASP A 45 -22.06 -8.81 -4.47
N VAL A 46 -22.19 -7.61 -3.93
CA VAL A 46 -21.33 -7.09 -2.85
C VAL A 46 -21.46 -7.90 -1.56
N GLN A 47 -22.54 -8.66 -1.39
CA GLN A 47 -22.75 -9.55 -0.25
C GLN A 47 -22.03 -10.91 -0.41
N ASP A 48 -21.62 -11.30 -1.62
CA ASP A 48 -20.89 -12.56 -1.86
C ASP A 48 -19.39 -12.36 -1.63
N TYR A 49 -19.00 -12.28 -0.36
CA TYR A 49 -17.61 -12.02 0.05
C TYR A 49 -16.62 -13.03 -0.55
N ALA A 50 -17.00 -14.31 -0.64
CA ALA A 50 -16.13 -15.35 -1.18
C ALA A 50 -15.79 -15.07 -2.64
N LYS A 51 -16.80 -14.80 -3.48
CA LYS A 51 -16.57 -14.48 -4.89
C LYS A 51 -15.90 -13.13 -5.11
N GLN A 52 -16.16 -12.15 -4.25
CA GLN A 52 -15.50 -10.83 -4.32
C GLN A 52 -13.97 -10.93 -4.14
N ASN A 53 -13.49 -11.96 -3.43
CA ASN A 53 -12.07 -12.18 -3.13
C ASN A 53 -11.49 -13.42 -3.85
N GLU A 54 -12.26 -14.09 -4.70
CA GLU A 54 -11.76 -15.22 -5.49
C GLU A 54 -10.80 -14.70 -6.57
N VAL A 55 -9.66 -15.37 -6.71
CA VAL A 55 -8.68 -15.11 -7.76
C VAL A 55 -8.24 -16.47 -8.30
N LEU A 56 -8.53 -16.74 -9.56
CA LEU A 56 -8.14 -17.97 -10.26
C LEU A 56 -6.93 -17.69 -11.15
N MET A 57 -6.24 -18.76 -11.57
CA MET A 57 -5.08 -18.63 -12.47
C MET A 57 -5.40 -17.84 -13.74
N LYS A 58 -6.57 -18.08 -14.35
CA LYS A 58 -7.02 -17.34 -15.54
C LYS A 58 -7.19 -15.83 -15.28
N ASP A 59 -7.54 -15.44 -14.05
CA ASP A 59 -7.73 -14.03 -13.71
C ASP A 59 -6.36 -13.35 -13.57
N ILE A 60 -5.37 -14.08 -13.07
CA ILE A 60 -3.97 -13.63 -13.02
C ILE A 60 -3.40 -13.50 -14.43
N GLU A 61 -3.62 -14.50 -15.29
CA GLU A 61 -3.19 -14.49 -16.71
C GLU A 61 -3.79 -13.29 -17.45
N GLU A 62 -5.09 -13.02 -17.27
CA GLU A 62 -5.77 -11.86 -17.84
C GLU A 62 -5.16 -10.54 -17.33
N ALA A 63 -4.93 -10.45 -16.01
CA ALA A 63 -4.31 -9.27 -15.41
C ALA A 63 -2.92 -8.98 -15.98
N MET A 64 -2.11 -10.03 -16.19
CA MET A 64 -0.76 -9.93 -16.73
C MET A 64 -0.73 -9.65 -18.24
N ALA A 65 -1.75 -10.11 -18.98
CA ALA A 65 -1.91 -9.81 -20.39
C ALA A 65 -2.31 -8.35 -20.66
N HIS A 66 -2.96 -7.71 -19.67
CA HIS A 66 -3.46 -6.34 -19.74
C HIS A 66 -2.89 -5.44 -18.64
N PRO A 67 -1.55 -5.23 -18.58
CA PRO A 67 -0.93 -4.38 -17.56
C PRO A 67 -1.38 -2.91 -17.63
N GLU A 68 -1.84 -2.44 -18.79
CA GLU A 68 -2.34 -1.08 -19.01
C GLU A 68 -3.71 -0.80 -18.36
N ASP A 69 -4.44 -1.84 -17.95
CA ASP A 69 -5.77 -1.67 -17.38
C ASP A 69 -5.67 -1.17 -15.94
N LEU A 70 -5.92 0.13 -15.76
CA LEU A 70 -6.02 0.78 -14.45
C LEU A 70 -7.48 0.93 -13.99
N VAL A 71 -8.46 0.66 -14.86
CA VAL A 71 -9.88 0.84 -14.54
C VAL A 71 -10.40 -0.35 -13.75
N HIS A 72 -10.06 -1.55 -14.18
CA HIS A 72 -10.56 -2.76 -13.54
C HIS A 72 -9.65 -3.26 -12.42
N TYR A 73 -8.41 -2.77 -12.31
CA TYR A 73 -7.44 -3.13 -11.27
C TYR A 73 -7.13 -1.92 -10.37
N PRO A 74 -8.04 -1.56 -9.45
CA PRO A 74 -7.97 -0.28 -8.72
C PRO A 74 -6.70 -0.12 -7.88
N LYS A 75 -6.12 -1.23 -7.40
CA LYS A 75 -4.88 -1.22 -6.61
C LYS A 75 -3.67 -0.75 -7.41
N ARG A 76 -3.74 -0.77 -8.75
CA ARG A 76 -2.67 -0.29 -9.62
C ARG A 76 -2.48 1.24 -9.54
N HIS A 77 -3.55 1.97 -9.27
CA HIS A 77 -3.52 3.44 -9.12
C HIS A 77 -3.70 3.90 -7.66
N GLY A 78 -4.40 3.14 -6.80
CA GLY A 78 -4.61 3.50 -5.40
C GLY A 78 -5.25 4.88 -5.22
N SER A 79 -4.80 5.66 -4.24
CA SER A 79 -5.11 7.09 -4.14
C SER A 79 -3.97 7.97 -4.68
N ASP A 80 -3.02 7.36 -5.40
CA ASP A 80 -1.84 8.00 -5.97
C ASP A 80 -0.87 8.63 -4.94
N PHE A 81 -0.82 8.09 -3.73
CA PHE A 81 0.11 8.54 -2.68
C PHE A 81 1.58 8.41 -3.11
N TYR A 82 1.92 7.48 -4.02
CA TYR A 82 3.26 7.34 -4.57
C TYR A 82 3.79 8.65 -5.18
N HIS A 83 2.90 9.47 -5.74
CA HIS A 83 3.23 10.79 -6.30
C HIS A 83 2.91 11.95 -5.35
N HIS A 84 1.94 11.78 -4.46
CA HIS A 84 1.38 12.85 -3.62
C HIS A 84 1.74 12.77 -2.13
N TRP A 85 2.70 11.92 -1.75
CA TRP A 85 3.03 11.71 -0.34
C TRP A 85 3.43 12.98 0.42
N LYS A 86 4.03 13.99 -0.22
CA LYS A 86 4.39 15.25 0.44
C LYS A 86 3.14 16.03 0.85
N GLU A 87 2.23 16.21 -0.09
CA GLU A 87 0.99 16.94 0.09
C GLU A 87 0.09 16.22 1.11
N ASP A 88 -0.02 14.90 0.99
CA ASP A 88 -0.84 14.07 1.88
C ASP A 88 -0.28 14.06 3.31
N ILE A 89 1.05 13.96 3.49
CA ILE A 89 1.66 14.05 4.82
C ILE A 89 1.48 15.43 5.44
N SER A 90 1.50 16.51 4.64
CA SER A 90 1.18 17.85 5.14
C SER A 90 -0.25 17.94 5.66
N LEU A 91 -1.23 17.33 4.99
CA LEU A 91 -2.62 17.27 5.45
C LEU A 91 -2.77 16.42 6.72
N ILE A 92 -2.08 15.28 6.77
CA ILE A 92 -2.01 14.41 7.96
C ILE A 92 -1.45 15.19 9.16
N ALA A 93 -0.42 16.01 8.93
CA ALA A 93 0.15 16.87 9.96
C ALA A 93 -0.80 17.98 10.42
N GLU A 94 -1.57 18.59 9.50
CA GLU A 94 -2.61 19.57 9.82
C GLU A 94 -3.66 19.00 10.78
N MET A 95 -4.02 17.71 10.62
CA MET A 95 -4.91 16.99 11.54
C MET A 95 -4.29 16.70 12.92
N GLY A 96 -2.99 16.93 13.10
CA GLY A 96 -2.29 16.79 14.37
C GLY A 96 -1.88 15.35 14.71
N PHE A 97 -1.70 14.48 13.71
CA PHE A 97 -1.28 13.10 13.93
C PHE A 97 0.03 13.01 14.71
N LYS A 98 0.13 11.96 15.53
CA LYS A 98 1.34 11.55 16.27
C LYS A 98 1.96 10.29 15.69
N VAL A 99 1.15 9.46 15.04
CA VAL A 99 1.59 8.24 14.37
C VAL A 99 0.89 8.11 13.02
N PHE A 100 1.59 7.58 12.02
CA PHE A 100 1.00 7.17 10.76
C PHE A 100 1.36 5.71 10.50
N ARG A 101 0.35 4.84 10.50
CA ARG A 101 0.52 3.43 10.19
C ARG A 101 0.46 3.22 8.67
N MET A 102 1.46 2.57 8.11
CA MET A 102 1.48 2.17 6.71
C MET A 102 2.15 0.79 6.54
N SER A 103 2.05 0.20 5.36
CA SER A 103 2.93 -0.92 4.98
C SER A 103 4.05 -0.44 4.05
N ILE A 104 5.15 -1.19 4.07
CA ILE A 104 6.13 -1.18 2.98
C ILE A 104 5.67 -2.25 1.99
N ALA A 105 5.45 -1.87 0.73
CA ALA A 105 5.13 -2.81 -0.33
C ALA A 105 6.33 -3.74 -0.56
N TRP A 106 6.16 -5.02 -0.27
CA TRP A 106 7.23 -6.02 -0.42
C TRP A 106 7.78 -6.00 -1.86
N SER A 107 6.89 -5.99 -2.85
CA SER A 107 7.26 -5.93 -4.27
C SER A 107 7.98 -4.65 -4.70
N ARG A 108 8.07 -3.60 -3.87
CA ARG A 108 8.97 -2.46 -4.11
C ARG A 108 10.40 -2.74 -3.66
N ILE A 109 10.59 -3.57 -2.63
CA ILE A 109 11.91 -3.86 -2.06
C ILE A 109 12.51 -5.11 -2.70
N PHE A 110 11.73 -6.17 -2.86
CA PHE A 110 12.10 -7.39 -3.57
C PHE A 110 11.00 -7.70 -4.60
N PRO A 111 11.15 -7.22 -5.85
CA PRO A 111 10.13 -7.30 -6.90
C PRO A 111 9.57 -8.70 -7.18
N LYS A 112 10.42 -9.71 -7.12
CA LYS A 112 10.07 -11.13 -7.23
C LYS A 112 10.07 -11.82 -5.88
N GLY A 113 10.77 -11.27 -4.89
CA GLY A 113 10.78 -11.75 -3.51
C GLY A 113 11.93 -12.69 -3.19
N ASP A 114 12.72 -13.09 -4.20
CA ASP A 114 13.83 -14.03 -4.12
C ASP A 114 15.15 -13.46 -4.65
N GLU A 115 15.22 -12.15 -4.92
CA GLU A 115 16.46 -11.49 -5.31
C GLU A 115 17.48 -11.42 -4.16
N ASP A 116 18.77 -11.54 -4.48
CA ASP A 116 19.86 -11.42 -3.50
C ASP A 116 20.06 -9.99 -2.98
N THR A 117 19.66 -9.00 -3.78
CA THR A 117 19.83 -7.56 -3.48
C THR A 117 18.49 -6.84 -3.58
N PRO A 118 18.18 -5.92 -2.64
CA PRO A 118 16.95 -5.16 -2.71
C PRO A 118 16.97 -4.16 -3.86
N ASN A 119 15.79 -3.74 -4.29
CA ASN A 119 15.59 -2.62 -5.20
C ASN A 119 15.80 -1.29 -4.47
N GLU A 120 16.89 -0.61 -4.79
CA GLU A 120 17.30 0.65 -4.16
C GLU A 120 16.28 1.78 -4.37
N GLU A 121 15.63 1.88 -5.54
CA GLU A 121 14.63 2.92 -5.78
C GLU A 121 13.42 2.77 -4.85
N GLY A 122 13.03 1.54 -4.52
CA GLY A 122 11.99 1.26 -3.53
C GLY A 122 12.40 1.67 -2.12
N LEU A 123 13.65 1.44 -1.73
CA LEU A 123 14.19 1.90 -0.43
C LEU A 123 14.19 3.43 -0.35
N VAL A 124 14.68 4.10 -1.39
CA VAL A 124 14.72 5.57 -1.48
C VAL A 124 13.32 6.18 -1.38
N PHE A 125 12.30 5.55 -1.96
CA PHE A 125 10.90 5.99 -1.81
C PHE A 125 10.47 6.03 -0.34
N TYR A 126 10.67 4.94 0.41
CA TYR A 126 10.29 4.89 1.82
C TYR A 126 11.15 5.78 2.71
N ASP A 127 12.45 5.92 2.41
CA ASP A 127 13.30 6.91 3.09
C ASP A 127 12.75 8.32 2.94
N ASN A 128 12.31 8.70 1.75
CA ASN A 128 11.71 10.01 1.51
C ASN A 128 10.40 10.20 2.28
N VAL A 129 9.52 9.20 2.28
CA VAL A 129 8.26 9.22 3.04
C VAL A 129 8.52 9.35 4.54
N PHE A 130 9.43 8.55 5.10
CA PHE A 130 9.76 8.59 6.53
C PHE A 130 10.44 9.91 6.92
N ASN A 131 11.31 10.44 6.07
CA ASN A 131 11.91 11.75 6.27
C ASN A 131 10.86 12.86 6.29
N GLU A 132 9.81 12.76 5.46
CA GLU A 132 8.71 13.73 5.46
C GLU A 132 7.87 13.64 6.73
N LEU A 133 7.46 12.44 7.15
CA LEU A 133 6.75 12.22 8.42
C LEU A 133 7.55 12.80 9.60
N LYS A 134 8.87 12.58 9.60
CA LYS A 134 9.78 13.09 10.62
C LYS A 134 9.83 14.61 10.67
N LYS A 135 9.72 15.33 9.55
CA LYS A 135 9.66 16.82 9.54
C LYS A 135 8.48 17.34 10.36
N TYR A 136 7.39 16.58 10.43
CA TYR A 136 6.18 16.93 11.17
C TYR A 136 6.09 16.26 12.56
N ASN A 137 7.14 15.55 13.00
CA ASN A 137 7.16 14.75 14.23
C ASN A 137 6.05 13.69 14.30
N ILE A 138 5.81 13.01 13.16
CA ILE A 138 4.87 11.89 13.06
C ILE A 138 5.67 10.60 13.05
N GLU A 139 5.36 9.68 13.96
CA GLU A 139 6.04 8.39 14.03
C GLU A 139 5.49 7.41 12.98
N PRO A 140 6.34 6.78 12.15
CA PRO A 140 5.89 5.73 11.26
C PRO A 140 5.65 4.42 12.05
N LEU A 141 4.49 3.80 11.86
CA LEU A 141 4.21 2.45 12.34
C LEU A 141 4.10 1.50 11.14
N VAL A 142 5.15 0.69 10.93
CA VAL A 142 5.28 -0.09 9.70
C VAL A 142 4.72 -1.51 9.87
N THR A 143 3.86 -1.91 8.93
CA THR A 143 3.43 -3.30 8.72
C THR A 143 4.27 -3.92 7.61
N ILE A 144 5.03 -4.98 7.91
CA ILE A 144 5.98 -5.59 6.95
C ILE A 144 5.30 -6.40 5.84
N SER A 145 4.21 -7.11 6.16
CA SER A 145 3.44 -7.88 5.19
C SER A 145 1.95 -7.56 5.35
N HIS A 146 1.35 -7.03 4.29
CA HIS A 146 -0.02 -6.49 4.34
C HIS A 146 -0.80 -6.80 3.06
N TYR A 147 -0.99 -8.10 2.78
CA TYR A 147 -1.78 -8.61 1.64
C TYR A 147 -1.23 -8.25 0.25
N GLU A 148 0.09 -8.08 0.14
CA GLU A 148 0.76 -7.70 -1.11
C GLU A 148 2.12 -8.40 -1.35
N PRO A 149 2.27 -9.71 -1.04
CA PRO A 149 3.50 -10.43 -1.40
C PRO A 149 3.75 -10.35 -2.92
N PRO A 150 5.03 -10.44 -3.35
CA PRO A 150 5.38 -10.58 -4.76
C PRO A 150 4.63 -11.77 -5.38
N LEU A 151 4.00 -11.53 -6.52
CA LEU A 151 3.19 -12.53 -7.22
C LEU A 151 4.02 -13.76 -7.57
N HIS A 152 5.29 -13.57 -7.92
CA HIS A 152 6.25 -14.63 -8.24
C HIS A 152 6.37 -15.71 -7.15
N LEU A 153 6.23 -15.35 -5.87
CA LEU A 153 6.28 -16.33 -4.76
C LEU A 153 4.98 -17.13 -4.58
N CYS A 154 3.90 -16.73 -5.27
CA CYS A 154 2.56 -17.31 -5.11
C CYS A 154 2.10 -18.10 -6.34
N LEU A 155 2.93 -18.17 -7.38
CA LEU A 155 2.68 -18.92 -8.62
C LEU A 155 3.31 -20.32 -8.59
#